data_AF-A0A537V323-F1
#
_entry.id   AF-A0A537V323-F1
#
_cell.length_a   1.000
_cell.length_b   1.000
_cell.length_c   1.000
_cell.angle_alpha   90.00
_cell.angle_beta   90.00
_cell.angle_gamma   90.00
#
_symmetry.space_group_name_H-M   'P 1'
#
loop_
_entity.id
_entity.type
_entity.pdbx_description
1 polymer ?
#
loop_
_entity_poly.entity_id
_entity_poly.type
_entity_poly.pdbx_seq_one_letter_code
_entity_poly.pdbx_strand_id
1 'polypeptide(L)'
;MITGAGANRAKVALANPLGRSGGFPRASKFREITTVSRHAMDHPRWVGLGQKNRRHKIASVVMGSVVMGSVVMGASLPRSIIIGALVLGGATGLPVRAAEPTAAGLWEQVDDNTGKPESWFKITERNGVYVGNLVKIFFKPGEDENWVCDRCEGAEKGAPVLGLALIKGMRRNGDSYENGTIMDPRDGSVYRALMRLSPDGNKLEVRGYLGISLFGRSQTWNRLPDNALSSQGARPAPKGAGAAQKK
;
A
#
# COMPACT_ATOMS: atom_id res chain seq x y z
N MET A 1 15.07 -32.70 69.84
CA MET A 1 13.86 -32.64 68.96
C MET A 1 14.25 -33.30 67.64
N ILE A 2 14.20 -34.63 67.56
CA ILE A 2 13.11 -35.45 67.00
C ILE A 2 12.99 -35.32 65.45
N THR A 3 13.74 -36.20 64.77
CA THR A 3 13.43 -37.08 63.60
C THR A 3 12.67 -36.63 62.35
N GLY A 4 13.18 -37.13 61.20
CA GLY A 4 12.46 -37.49 59.95
C GLY A 4 13.28 -37.14 58.70
N ALA A 5 14.04 -38.00 58.00
CA ALA A 5 13.83 -39.34 57.43
C ALA A 5 12.68 -39.42 56.41
N GLY A 6 13.02 -39.62 55.12
CA GLY A 6 12.05 -39.84 54.06
C GLY A 6 12.62 -39.83 52.64
N ALA A 7 13.44 -40.83 52.31
CA ALA A 7 13.70 -41.22 50.92
C ALA A 7 12.55 -42.12 50.44
N ASN A 8 12.11 -42.00 49.17
CA ASN A 8 11.68 -43.15 48.38
C ASN A 8 11.60 -42.84 46.88
N ARG A 9 12.44 -43.53 46.12
CA ARG A 9 12.29 -43.79 44.68
C ARG A 9 11.26 -44.90 44.51
N ALA A 10 10.36 -44.76 43.55
CA ALA A 10 9.66 -45.91 42.96
C ALA A 10 9.69 -45.77 41.43
N LYS A 11 10.49 -46.63 40.80
CA LYS A 11 10.36 -47.01 39.40
C LYS A 11 9.11 -47.88 39.28
N VAL A 12 8.28 -47.63 38.26
CA VAL A 12 7.45 -48.67 37.66
C VAL A 12 7.63 -48.57 36.15
N ALA A 13 8.37 -49.53 35.62
CA ALA A 13 8.24 -49.98 34.24
C ALA A 13 7.23 -51.13 34.24
N LEU A 14 6.45 -51.27 33.16
CA LEU A 14 5.81 -52.48 32.58
C LEU A 14 4.79 -51.93 31.56
N ALA A 15 5.06 -51.99 30.26
CA ALA A 15 4.96 -53.15 29.36
C ALA A 15 3.73 -52.99 28.45
N ASN A 16 4.03 -52.83 27.16
CA ASN A 16 3.17 -53.05 25.98
C ASN A 16 2.69 -54.53 25.98
N PRO A 17 1.61 -54.97 25.29
CA PRO A 17 1.68 -55.10 23.82
C PRO A 17 0.33 -55.16 23.02
N LEU A 18 0.47 -55.20 21.68
CA LEU A 18 -0.50 -55.65 20.63
C LEU A 18 -1.65 -54.66 20.33
N GLY A 19 -2.03 -54.32 19.09
CA GLY A 19 -1.71 -54.82 17.75
C GLY A 19 -2.91 -54.52 16.83
N ARG A 20 -2.70 -53.80 15.71
CA ARG A 20 -3.56 -53.75 14.49
C ARG A 20 -2.84 -52.84 13.49
N SER A 21 -2.09 -53.34 12.50
CA SER A 21 -2.45 -54.14 11.31
C SER A 21 -3.55 -53.51 10.45
N GLY A 22 -3.16 -53.19 9.21
CA GLY A 22 -3.97 -52.57 8.15
C GLY A 22 -3.27 -51.31 7.66
N GLY A 23 -2.60 -51.25 6.51
CA GLY A 23 -2.65 -52.11 5.33
C GLY A 23 -2.43 -51.17 4.15
N PHE A 24 -1.20 -51.13 3.63
CA PHE A 24 -0.90 -50.50 2.34
C PHE A 24 -1.58 -51.28 1.22
N PRO A 25 -2.13 -50.59 0.20
CA PRO A 25 -2.10 -51.09 -1.16
C PRO A 25 -1.20 -50.20 -2.03
N ARG A 26 -0.04 -50.79 -2.33
CA ARG A 26 0.53 -51.00 -3.67
C ARG A 26 0.16 -49.98 -4.77
N ALA A 27 1.22 -49.33 -5.25
CA ALA A 27 1.31 -48.75 -6.58
C ALA A 27 0.79 -49.70 -7.68
N SER A 28 0.04 -49.15 -8.62
CA SER A 28 -0.25 -49.77 -9.91
C SER A 28 -0.25 -48.70 -11.01
N LYS A 29 0.78 -48.81 -11.85
CA LYS A 29 0.82 -48.58 -13.30
C LYS A 29 -0.03 -47.43 -13.89
N PHE A 30 0.71 -46.42 -14.35
CA PHE A 30 0.76 -46.00 -15.76
C PHE A 30 -0.37 -46.53 -16.66
N ARG A 31 -1.24 -45.60 -17.07
CA ARG A 31 -1.68 -45.47 -18.47
C ARG A 31 -1.82 -44.01 -18.82
N GLU A 32 -1.16 -43.63 -19.91
CA GLU A 32 -1.43 -42.43 -20.69
C GLU A 32 -2.93 -42.35 -21.03
N ILE A 33 -3.53 -41.20 -20.81
CA ILE A 33 -4.66 -40.75 -21.62
C ILE A 33 -4.34 -39.32 -22.07
N THR A 34 -3.70 -39.28 -23.23
CA THR A 34 -3.69 -38.15 -24.14
C THR A 34 -5.13 -37.85 -24.52
N THR A 35 -5.69 -36.72 -24.08
CA THR A 35 -6.72 -35.97 -24.81
C THR A 35 -6.73 -34.53 -24.27
N VAL A 36 -5.97 -33.68 -24.96
CA VAL A 36 -6.14 -32.23 -24.89
C VAL A 36 -7.48 -31.91 -25.56
N SER A 37 -8.53 -31.78 -24.76
CA SER A 37 -9.80 -31.22 -25.25
C SER A 37 -9.71 -29.70 -25.17
N ARG A 38 -9.38 -29.09 -26.30
CA ARG A 38 -9.48 -27.64 -26.51
C ARG A 38 -10.97 -27.29 -26.47
N HIS A 39 -11.47 -26.86 -25.33
CA HIS A 39 -12.69 -26.07 -25.31
C HIS A 39 -12.30 -24.64 -25.66
N ALA A 40 -12.51 -24.33 -26.95
CA ALA A 40 -12.64 -22.98 -27.44
C ALA A 40 -13.77 -22.30 -26.64
N MET A 41 -13.38 -21.46 -25.68
CA MET A 41 -14.30 -20.50 -25.10
C MET A 41 -14.38 -19.34 -26.08
N ASP A 42 -15.48 -19.32 -26.81
CA ASP A 42 -15.91 -18.24 -27.68
C ASP A 42 -15.86 -16.91 -26.94
N HIS A 43 -15.09 -15.99 -27.50
CA HIS A 43 -15.05 -14.60 -27.08
C HIS A 43 -16.42 -13.95 -27.39
N PRO A 44 -17.12 -13.34 -26.43
CA PRO A 44 -18.21 -12.45 -26.75
C PRO A 44 -17.65 -11.22 -27.47
N ARG A 45 -17.99 -11.17 -28.77
CA ARG A 45 -17.80 -10.05 -29.69
C ARG A 45 -18.50 -8.82 -29.11
N TRP A 46 -17.74 -7.93 -28.46
CA TRP A 46 -18.26 -6.62 -28.04
C TRP A 46 -18.50 -5.77 -29.29
N VAL A 47 -19.77 -5.68 -29.67
CA VAL A 47 -20.29 -4.72 -30.63
C VAL A 47 -20.05 -3.32 -30.09
N GLY A 48 -19.30 -2.52 -30.86
CA GLY A 48 -18.98 -1.14 -30.53
C GLY A 48 -20.26 -0.29 -30.43
N LEU A 49 -20.58 0.14 -29.22
CA LEU A 49 -21.52 1.23 -29.00
C LEU A 49 -20.74 2.55 -29.10
N GLY A 50 -21.15 3.35 -30.07
CA GLY A 50 -20.46 4.53 -30.55
C GLY A 50 -20.21 5.60 -29.48
N GLN A 51 -19.02 6.20 -29.58
CA GLN A 51 -18.71 7.49 -28.99
C GLN A 51 -19.68 8.56 -29.50
N LYS A 52 -20.66 8.93 -28.69
CA LYS A 52 -21.39 10.19 -28.89
C LYS A 52 -20.52 11.36 -28.42
N ASN A 53 -19.84 11.95 -29.40
CA ASN A 53 -19.03 13.15 -29.28
C ASN A 53 -19.93 14.34 -28.85
N ARG A 54 -19.99 14.66 -27.56
CA ARG A 54 -20.66 15.88 -27.08
C ARG A 54 -19.76 17.08 -27.35
N ARG A 55 -19.99 17.74 -28.50
CA ARG A 55 -19.48 19.09 -28.76
C ARG A 55 -20.17 20.05 -27.79
N HIS A 56 -19.45 20.47 -26.75
CA HIS A 56 -19.84 21.63 -25.97
C HIS A 56 -19.74 22.87 -26.87
N LYS A 57 -20.88 23.47 -27.19
CA LYS A 57 -20.95 24.79 -27.83
C LYS A 57 -20.38 25.79 -26.83
N ILE A 58 -19.16 26.25 -27.11
CA ILE A 58 -18.52 27.35 -26.39
C ILE A 58 -19.27 28.60 -26.84
N ALA A 59 -20.07 29.18 -25.94
CA ALA A 59 -20.69 30.47 -26.17
C ALA A 59 -19.58 31.53 -26.17
N SER A 60 -19.23 32.06 -27.34
CA SER A 60 -18.35 33.22 -27.47
C SER A 60 -19.01 34.41 -26.77
N VAL A 61 -18.45 34.78 -25.62
CA VAL A 61 -18.68 36.09 -25.01
C VAL A 61 -18.08 37.13 -25.95
N VAL A 62 -18.96 37.92 -26.58
CA VAL A 62 -18.58 39.06 -27.40
C VAL A 62 -18.01 40.12 -26.46
N MET A 63 -16.68 40.22 -26.43
CA MET A 63 -15.97 41.27 -25.70
C MET A 63 -16.03 42.54 -26.55
N GLY A 64 -16.74 43.55 -26.04
CA GLY A 64 -16.99 44.81 -26.73
C GLY A 64 -15.70 45.50 -27.18
N SER A 65 -15.70 45.94 -28.44
CA SER A 65 -14.63 46.71 -29.05
C SER A 65 -14.48 48.07 -28.37
N VAL A 66 -13.32 48.32 -27.77
CA VAL A 66 -12.88 49.66 -27.37
C VAL A 66 -12.51 50.40 -28.66
N VAL A 67 -13.23 51.50 -28.93
CA VAL A 67 -12.94 52.41 -30.03
C VAL A 67 -11.67 53.20 -29.66
N MET A 68 -10.53 52.84 -30.23
CA MET A 68 -9.33 53.69 -30.17
C MET A 68 -9.46 54.81 -31.19
N GLY A 69 -9.47 56.05 -30.70
CA GLY A 69 -9.41 57.25 -31.53
C GLY A 69 -8.09 57.31 -32.32
N SER A 70 -8.23 57.65 -33.60
CA SER A 70 -7.14 57.84 -34.54
C SER A 70 -6.25 59.03 -34.14
N VAL A 71 -4.96 58.78 -33.91
CA VAL A 71 -3.93 59.82 -33.92
C VAL A 71 -3.33 59.87 -35.31
N VAL A 72 -3.46 61.03 -35.96
CA VAL A 72 -2.86 61.36 -37.26
C VAL A 72 -1.34 61.47 -37.11
N MET A 73 -0.59 60.62 -37.82
CA MET A 73 0.87 60.69 -37.91
C MET A 73 1.28 61.28 -39.25
N GLY A 74 1.74 62.54 -39.23
CA GLY A 74 2.43 63.19 -40.34
C GLY A 74 3.87 62.68 -40.44
N ALA A 75 4.29 62.30 -41.64
CA ALA A 75 5.61 61.78 -41.95
C ALA A 75 6.62 62.91 -42.26
N SER A 76 7.83 62.83 -41.71
CA SER A 76 9.07 63.29 -42.35
C SER A 76 10.31 62.71 -41.64
N LEU A 77 10.97 61.75 -42.30
CA LEU A 77 12.34 61.25 -41.99
C LEU A 77 13.40 62.26 -42.48
N PRO A 78 14.73 62.07 -42.35
CA PRO A 78 15.52 61.08 -41.57
C PRO A 78 16.72 61.72 -40.81
N ARG A 79 17.32 61.02 -39.83
CA ARG A 79 18.77 60.81 -39.74
C ARG A 79 19.14 60.03 -38.47
N SER A 80 19.96 59.02 -38.70
CA SER A 80 20.54 58.04 -37.79
C SER A 80 20.95 58.57 -36.43
N ILE A 81 20.45 57.94 -35.37
CA ILE A 81 21.25 57.68 -34.16
C ILE A 81 21.02 56.22 -33.79
N ILE A 82 22.08 55.43 -33.91
CA ILE A 82 22.20 54.07 -33.37
C ILE A 82 22.24 54.22 -31.84
N ILE A 83 21.19 53.79 -31.13
CA ILE A 83 21.26 53.56 -29.68
C ILE A 83 20.72 52.16 -29.43
N GLY A 84 21.59 51.33 -28.85
CA GLY A 84 21.54 49.88 -28.90
C GLY A 84 20.27 49.25 -28.34
N ALA A 85 19.80 48.23 -29.05
CA ALA A 85 18.89 47.24 -28.51
C ALA A 85 19.63 46.45 -27.41
N LEU A 86 19.55 46.93 -26.17
CA LEU A 86 19.87 46.14 -24.99
C LEU A 86 18.78 45.06 -24.88
N VAL A 87 19.00 43.94 -25.55
CA VAL A 87 18.25 42.71 -25.33
C VAL A 87 18.60 42.25 -23.91
N LEU A 88 17.84 42.73 -22.93
CA LEU A 88 17.79 42.17 -21.59
C LEU A 88 17.21 40.76 -21.75
N GLY A 89 18.12 39.80 -21.99
CA GLY A 89 17.86 38.38 -21.92
C GLY A 89 17.50 38.00 -20.49
N GLY A 90 16.25 38.26 -20.11
CA GLY A 90 15.68 37.75 -18.88
C GLY A 90 15.62 36.24 -18.98
N ALA A 91 16.49 35.55 -18.23
CA ALA A 91 16.38 34.13 -17.99
C ALA A 91 15.02 33.88 -17.31
N THR A 92 14.02 33.51 -18.11
CA THR A 92 12.73 33.04 -17.61
C THR A 92 12.98 31.67 -17.00
N GLY A 93 13.30 31.65 -15.70
CA GLY A 93 13.38 30.42 -14.93
C GLY A 93 12.07 29.67 -15.06
N LEU A 94 12.13 28.44 -15.55
CA LEU A 94 10.97 27.56 -15.60
C LEU A 94 10.44 27.39 -14.16
N PRO A 95 9.13 27.54 -13.90
CA PRO A 95 8.59 27.29 -12.58
C PRO A 95 8.82 25.82 -12.23
N VAL A 96 9.73 25.56 -11.30
CA VAL A 96 9.85 24.27 -10.63
C VAL A 96 8.58 24.11 -9.79
N ARG A 97 7.60 23.37 -10.32
CA ARG A 97 6.47 22.93 -9.50
C ARG A 97 7.01 21.88 -8.53
N ALA A 98 7.03 22.24 -7.25
CA ALA A 98 7.21 21.24 -6.20
C ALA A 98 6.16 20.14 -6.41
N ALA A 99 6.60 18.88 -6.34
CA ALA A 99 5.68 17.76 -6.42
C ALA A 99 4.66 17.89 -5.28
N GLU A 100 3.37 17.85 -5.60
CA GLU A 100 2.33 17.89 -4.58
C GLU A 100 2.48 16.69 -3.64
N PRO A 101 2.26 16.87 -2.32
CA PRO A 101 2.20 15.77 -1.38
C PRO A 101 1.21 14.70 -1.85
N THR A 102 1.62 13.44 -1.76
CA THR A 102 0.81 12.29 -2.16
C THR A 102 0.82 11.20 -1.10
N ALA A 103 -0.23 10.38 -1.04
CA ALA A 103 -0.28 9.23 -0.16
C ALA A 103 0.70 8.12 -0.58
N ALA A 104 1.22 8.13 -1.82
CA ALA A 104 2.25 7.17 -2.23
C ALA A 104 3.52 7.36 -1.38
N GLY A 105 4.08 6.26 -0.88
CA GLY A 105 5.20 6.31 0.05
C GLY A 105 5.15 5.21 1.10
N LEU A 106 6.04 5.34 2.08
CA LEU A 106 6.14 4.44 3.21
C LEU A 106 5.54 5.11 4.45
N TRP A 107 4.77 4.34 5.21
CA TRP A 107 3.99 4.81 6.35
C TRP A 107 4.18 3.89 7.54
N GLU A 108 4.27 4.45 8.73
CA GLU A 108 4.30 3.75 10.01
C GLU A 108 2.95 3.88 10.71
N GLN A 109 2.31 2.74 10.98
CA GLN A 109 1.19 2.64 11.89
C GLN A 109 1.71 2.53 13.32
N VAL A 110 1.15 3.35 14.20
CA VAL A 110 1.45 3.36 15.63
C VAL A 110 0.24 2.80 16.36
N ASP A 111 0.47 1.95 17.37
CA ASP A 111 -0.58 1.49 18.26
C ASP A 111 -0.99 2.64 19.20
N ASP A 112 -2.27 3.03 19.15
CA ASP A 112 -2.79 4.19 19.89
C ASP A 112 -2.72 4.03 21.42
N ASN A 113 -2.63 2.80 21.94
CA ASN A 113 -2.57 2.54 23.38
C ASN A 113 -1.15 2.61 23.93
N THR A 114 -0.17 2.13 23.15
CA THR A 114 1.22 1.96 23.58
C THR A 114 2.17 3.00 22.99
N GLY A 115 1.76 3.69 21.91
CA GLY A 115 2.59 4.63 21.18
C GLY A 115 3.76 3.98 20.42
N LYS A 116 3.78 2.65 20.30
CA LYS A 116 4.85 1.91 19.62
C LYS A 116 4.49 1.63 18.17
N PRO A 117 5.48 1.54 17.26
CA PRO A 117 5.26 1.06 15.90
C PRO A 117 4.64 -0.34 15.92
N GLU A 118 3.53 -0.51 15.21
CA GLU A 118 2.82 -1.79 15.08
C GLU A 118 3.14 -2.43 13.73
N SER A 119 3.13 -1.64 12.67
CA SER A 119 3.38 -2.11 11.31
C SER A 119 3.76 -0.99 10.36
N TRP A 120 4.40 -1.33 9.23
CA TRP A 120 4.68 -0.39 8.14
C TRP A 120 3.95 -0.77 6.87
N PHE A 121 3.46 0.23 6.16
CA PHE A 121 2.74 0.11 4.90
C PHE A 121 3.45 0.83 3.77
N LYS A 122 3.56 0.19 2.60
CA LYS A 122 3.97 0.84 1.35
C LYS A 122 2.73 1.07 0.49
N ILE A 123 2.38 2.35 0.32
CA ILE A 123 1.34 2.78 -0.60
C ILE A 123 1.98 3.08 -1.95
N THR A 124 1.44 2.46 -2.99
CA THR A 124 1.85 2.64 -4.39
C THR A 124 0.67 3.14 -5.20
N GLU A 125 0.95 3.91 -6.24
CA GLU A 125 -0.04 4.44 -7.17
C GLU A 125 0.19 3.82 -8.55
N ARG A 126 -0.89 3.41 -9.21
CA ARG A 126 -0.92 3.01 -10.62
C ARG A 126 -2.21 3.48 -11.27
N ASN A 127 -2.12 4.29 -12.32
CA ASN A 127 -3.26 4.78 -13.11
C ASN A 127 -4.36 5.48 -12.26
N GLY A 128 -3.96 6.27 -11.29
CA GLY A 128 -4.82 6.99 -10.35
C GLY A 128 -5.41 6.13 -9.23
N VAL A 129 -5.00 4.86 -9.14
CA VAL A 129 -5.46 3.93 -8.10
C VAL A 129 -4.33 3.64 -7.13
N TYR A 130 -4.62 3.82 -5.84
CA TYR A 130 -3.67 3.62 -4.76
C TYR A 130 -3.92 2.26 -4.09
N VAL A 131 -2.83 1.54 -3.82
CA VAL A 131 -2.81 0.23 -3.17
C VAL A 131 -1.79 0.26 -2.04
N GLY A 132 -2.19 -0.14 -0.84
CA GLY A 132 -1.33 -0.22 0.34
C GLY A 132 -1.00 -1.66 0.69
N ASN A 133 0.30 -1.97 0.71
CA ASN A 133 0.83 -3.29 1.07
C ASN A 133 1.46 -3.24 2.45
N LEU A 134 1.24 -4.27 3.25
CA LEU A 134 1.89 -4.44 4.54
C LEU A 134 3.33 -4.90 4.32
N VAL A 135 4.33 -4.11 4.71
CA VAL A 135 5.75 -4.39 4.40
C VAL A 135 6.61 -4.65 5.63
N LYS A 136 6.07 -4.41 6.83
CA LYS A 136 6.70 -4.79 8.10
C LYS A 136 5.66 -4.96 9.19
N ILE A 137 5.89 -5.92 10.08
CA ILE A 137 5.09 -6.15 11.28
C ILE A 137 6.06 -6.18 12.47
N PHE A 138 5.70 -5.53 13.57
CA PHE A 138 6.46 -5.59 14.81
C PHE A 138 5.83 -6.63 15.74
N PHE A 139 6.27 -7.86 15.62
CA PHE A 139 5.77 -8.99 16.40
C PHE A 139 6.13 -8.88 17.88
N LYS A 140 5.21 -9.33 18.73
CA LYS A 140 5.50 -9.54 20.16
C LYS A 140 6.24 -10.87 20.34
N PRO A 141 7.05 -11.02 21.41
CA PRO A 141 7.74 -12.28 21.68
C PRO A 141 6.75 -13.46 21.75
N GLY A 142 6.99 -14.48 20.93
CA GLY A 142 6.14 -15.68 20.87
C GLY A 142 5.03 -15.65 19.81
N GLU A 143 4.89 -14.56 19.03
CA GLU A 143 4.02 -14.53 17.85
C GLU A 143 4.71 -15.18 16.64
N ASP A 144 3.90 -15.75 15.74
CA ASP A 144 4.38 -16.33 14.48
C ASP A 144 4.66 -15.24 13.45
N GLU A 145 5.93 -15.08 13.06
CA GLU A 145 6.35 -14.07 12.09
C GLU A 145 5.87 -14.36 10.65
N ASN A 146 5.50 -15.61 10.37
CA ASN A 146 5.13 -16.06 9.02
C ASN A 146 3.66 -16.51 8.93
N TRP A 147 2.81 -15.96 9.80
CA TRP A 147 1.39 -16.30 9.78
C TRP A 147 0.72 -15.89 8.46
N VAL A 148 -0.30 -16.67 8.09
CA VAL A 148 -1.05 -16.55 6.84
C VAL A 148 -2.47 -16.08 7.12
N CYS A 149 -3.11 -15.47 6.13
CA CYS A 149 -4.52 -15.10 6.26
C CYS A 149 -5.45 -16.28 5.97
N ASP A 150 -5.73 -17.11 6.96
CA ASP A 150 -6.61 -18.29 6.80
C ASP A 150 -8.07 -17.95 6.56
N ARG A 151 -8.52 -16.81 7.10
CA ARG A 151 -9.91 -16.33 7.00
C ARG A 151 -10.17 -15.39 5.81
N CYS A 152 -9.12 -15.00 5.08
CA CYS A 152 -9.28 -14.24 3.84
C CYS A 152 -9.99 -15.08 2.76
N GLU A 153 -10.53 -14.39 1.76
CA GLU A 153 -11.14 -15.00 0.59
C GLU A 153 -10.26 -14.81 -0.66
N GLY A 154 -10.60 -15.52 -1.74
CA GLY A 154 -9.96 -15.34 -3.04
C GLY A 154 -8.45 -15.58 -3.02
N ALA A 155 -7.70 -14.65 -3.63
CA ALA A 155 -6.25 -14.76 -3.78
C ALA A 155 -5.46 -14.47 -2.50
N GLU A 156 -6.10 -13.88 -1.48
CA GLU A 156 -5.46 -13.59 -0.19
C GLU A 156 -5.53 -14.75 0.79
N LYS A 157 -6.39 -15.75 0.53
CA LYS A 157 -6.54 -16.91 1.41
C LYS A 157 -5.27 -17.74 1.46
N GLY A 158 -4.75 -17.97 2.66
CA GLY A 158 -3.54 -18.75 2.90
C GLY A 158 -2.25 -18.06 2.43
N ALA A 159 -2.33 -16.79 2.01
CA ALA A 159 -1.15 -16.01 1.67
C ALA A 159 -0.48 -15.46 2.95
N PRO A 160 0.86 -15.35 2.99
CA PRO A 160 1.57 -14.69 4.09
C PRO A 160 1.07 -13.27 4.26
N VAL A 161 0.79 -12.86 5.50
CA VAL A 161 0.22 -11.53 5.77
C VAL A 161 1.22 -10.42 5.43
N LEU A 162 2.50 -10.67 5.65
CA LEU A 162 3.57 -9.81 5.16
C LEU A 162 3.58 -9.80 3.62
N GLY A 163 3.43 -8.61 3.04
CA GLY A 163 3.38 -8.37 1.60
C GLY A 163 1.95 -8.26 1.04
N LEU A 164 0.91 -8.62 1.80
CA LEU A 164 -0.46 -8.52 1.32
C LEU A 164 -0.89 -7.08 1.08
N ALA A 165 -1.65 -6.89 -0.01
CA ALA A 165 -2.33 -5.65 -0.33
C ALA A 165 -3.59 -5.52 0.53
N LEU A 166 -3.47 -4.91 1.71
CA LEU A 166 -4.59 -4.74 2.62
C LEU A 166 -5.48 -3.55 2.24
N ILE A 167 -4.92 -2.51 1.61
CA ILE A 167 -5.68 -1.35 1.12
C ILE A 167 -5.76 -1.42 -0.40
N LYS A 168 -6.97 -1.34 -0.95
CA LYS A 168 -7.19 -1.47 -2.41
C LYS A 168 -8.19 -0.45 -2.93
N GLY A 169 -8.01 -0.03 -4.19
CA GLY A 169 -9.02 0.73 -4.94
C GLY A 169 -9.15 2.21 -4.54
N MET A 170 -8.23 2.72 -3.73
CA MET A 170 -8.29 4.11 -3.26
C MET A 170 -8.04 5.08 -4.41
N ARG A 171 -8.83 6.16 -4.50
CA ARG A 171 -8.72 7.19 -5.54
C ARG A 171 -8.57 8.57 -4.92
N ARG A 172 -7.60 9.36 -5.41
CA ARG A 172 -7.31 10.71 -4.90
C ARG A 172 -8.42 11.71 -5.29
N ASN A 173 -8.82 12.52 -4.32
CA ASN A 173 -9.73 13.66 -4.40
C ASN A 173 -9.17 14.77 -3.50
N GLY A 174 -8.30 15.62 -4.06
CA GLY A 174 -7.50 16.57 -3.27
C GLY A 174 -6.59 15.84 -2.28
N ASP A 175 -6.73 16.15 -1.00
CA ASP A 175 -6.00 15.49 0.10
C ASP A 175 -6.72 14.25 0.63
N SER A 176 -7.94 13.99 0.17
CA SER A 176 -8.70 12.78 0.51
C SER A 176 -8.50 11.68 -0.51
N TYR A 177 -8.56 10.43 -0.07
CA TYR A 177 -8.52 9.24 -0.91
C TYR A 177 -9.73 8.40 -0.57
N GLU A 178 -10.54 8.07 -1.57
CA GLU A 178 -11.89 7.55 -1.40
C GLU A 178 -12.15 6.31 -2.26
N ASN A 179 -13.33 5.70 -2.08
CA ASN A 179 -13.86 4.57 -2.87
C ASN A 179 -13.06 3.26 -2.79
N GLY A 180 -12.08 3.18 -1.90
CA GLY A 180 -11.34 1.95 -1.67
C GLY A 180 -11.84 1.16 -0.48
N THR A 181 -11.11 0.10 -0.19
CA THR A 181 -11.39 -0.87 0.86
C THR A 181 -10.12 -1.15 1.67
N ILE A 182 -10.31 -1.58 2.90
CA ILE A 182 -9.27 -2.09 3.78
C ILE A 182 -9.70 -3.44 4.33
N MET A 183 -8.82 -4.44 4.25
CA MET A 183 -9.05 -5.78 4.77
C MET A 183 -8.26 -6.00 6.06
N ASP A 184 -8.91 -6.55 7.08
CA ASP A 184 -8.22 -7.04 8.28
C ASP A 184 -7.76 -8.48 8.07
N PRO A 185 -6.45 -8.77 8.01
CA PRO A 185 -5.96 -10.12 7.76
C PRO A 185 -6.21 -11.08 8.94
N ARG A 186 -6.57 -10.58 10.12
CA ARG A 186 -6.84 -11.43 11.30
C ARG A 186 -8.14 -12.18 11.13
N ASP A 187 -9.15 -11.52 10.55
CA ASP A 187 -10.49 -12.08 10.39
C ASP A 187 -11.02 -12.14 8.97
N GLY A 188 -10.28 -11.62 7.99
CA GLY A 188 -10.66 -11.60 6.58
C GLY A 188 -11.73 -10.56 6.25
N SER A 189 -12.18 -9.76 7.22
CA SER A 189 -13.26 -8.79 7.00
C SER A 189 -12.77 -7.64 6.15
N VAL A 190 -13.57 -7.29 5.14
CA VAL A 190 -13.30 -6.17 4.23
C VAL A 190 -14.23 -5.01 4.55
N TYR A 191 -13.62 -3.85 4.82
CA TYR A 191 -14.29 -2.61 5.19
C TYR A 191 -14.14 -1.58 4.08
N ARG A 192 -15.05 -0.60 4.02
CA ARG A 192 -14.81 0.59 3.20
C ARG A 192 -13.76 1.46 3.86
N ALA A 193 -12.94 2.09 3.03
CA ALA A 193 -11.82 2.89 3.49
C ALA A 193 -11.89 4.33 2.98
N LEU A 194 -11.42 5.25 3.82
CA LEU A 194 -11.15 6.64 3.52
C LEU A 194 -9.75 6.96 4.06
N MET A 195 -8.92 7.64 3.28
CA MET A 195 -7.67 8.19 3.80
C MET A 195 -7.63 9.70 3.63
N ARG A 196 -7.00 10.40 4.58
CA ARG A 196 -6.76 11.85 4.50
C ARG A 196 -5.30 12.15 4.74
N LEU A 197 -4.67 12.75 3.74
CA LEU A 197 -3.30 13.21 3.83
C LEU A 197 -3.27 14.59 4.48
N SER A 198 -2.35 14.82 5.41
CA SER A 198 -2.13 16.16 5.94
C SER A 198 -1.51 17.07 4.86
N PRO A 199 -1.73 18.40 4.91
CA PRO A 199 -1.20 19.33 3.91
C PRO A 199 0.34 19.32 3.79
N ASP A 200 1.05 18.95 4.87
CA ASP A 200 2.51 18.81 4.89
C ASP A 200 2.98 17.43 4.39
N GLY A 201 2.07 16.50 4.10
CA GLY A 201 2.36 15.16 3.62
C GLY A 201 2.89 14.17 4.67
N ASN A 202 3.00 14.59 5.93
CA ASN A 202 3.69 13.82 6.97
C ASN A 202 2.78 12.88 7.77
N LYS A 203 1.46 13.09 7.72
CA LYS A 203 0.46 12.27 8.40
C LYS A 203 -0.58 11.77 7.41
N LEU A 204 -0.99 10.52 7.61
CA LEU A 204 -2.10 9.93 6.88
C LEU A 204 -3.10 9.39 7.89
N GLU A 205 -4.28 9.98 7.95
CA GLU A 205 -5.40 9.38 8.65
C GLU A 205 -5.98 8.28 7.76
N VAL A 206 -6.10 7.05 8.28
CA VAL A 206 -6.71 5.91 7.60
C VAL A 206 -7.93 5.47 8.39
N ARG A 207 -9.10 5.46 7.76
CA ARG A 207 -10.36 5.09 8.40
C ARG A 207 -11.03 3.93 7.69
N GLY A 208 -11.27 2.84 8.42
CA GLY A 208 -12.09 1.70 8.00
C GLY A 208 -13.49 1.78 8.61
N TYR A 209 -14.54 1.54 7.83
CA TYR A 209 -15.92 1.66 8.29
C TYR A 209 -16.91 0.71 7.57
N LEU A 210 -18.03 0.42 8.25
CA LEU A 210 -19.15 -0.37 7.73
C LEU A 210 -20.35 0.53 7.39
N GLY A 211 -20.75 0.58 6.12
CA GLY A 211 -22.03 1.22 5.72
C GLY A 211 -22.04 2.76 5.75
N ILE A 212 -21.80 3.42 6.86
CA ILE A 212 -21.58 4.88 6.91
C ILE A 212 -20.28 5.14 7.63
N SER A 213 -19.55 6.18 7.21
CA SER A 213 -18.23 6.50 7.78
C SER A 213 -18.26 6.77 9.27
N LEU A 214 -19.42 7.06 9.85
CA LEU A 214 -19.59 7.25 11.29
C LEU A 214 -19.32 5.97 12.10
N PHE A 215 -19.65 4.78 11.57
CA PHE A 215 -19.42 3.49 12.24
C PHE A 215 -18.13 2.84 11.75
N GLY A 216 -17.01 3.22 12.36
CA GLY A 216 -15.69 2.75 11.99
C GLY A 216 -14.59 3.16 12.96
N ARG A 217 -13.35 2.80 12.63
CA ARG A 217 -12.15 3.17 13.39
C ARG A 217 -11.20 3.96 12.49
N SER A 218 -10.64 5.04 13.03
CA SER A 218 -9.57 5.81 12.39
C SER A 218 -8.24 5.47 13.08
N GLN A 219 -7.16 5.48 12.31
CA GLN A 219 -5.78 5.43 12.79
C GLN A 219 -4.98 6.53 12.11
N THR A 220 -3.96 7.03 12.79
CA THR A 220 -3.03 8.01 12.20
C THR A 220 -1.70 7.34 11.94
N TRP A 221 -1.21 7.45 10.71
CA TRP A 221 0.07 6.92 10.29
C TRP A 221 1.06 8.05 10.05
N ASN A 222 2.33 7.80 10.37
CA ASN A 222 3.42 8.75 10.19
C ASN A 222 4.22 8.42 8.93
N ARG A 223 4.58 9.43 8.14
CA ARG A 223 5.40 9.24 6.95
C ARG A 223 6.81 8.81 7.35
N LEU A 224 7.29 7.77 6.68
CA LEU A 224 8.67 7.31 6.79
C LEU A 224 9.51 7.82 5.61
N PRO A 225 10.84 7.97 5.79
CA PRO A 225 11.72 8.27 4.67
C PRO A 225 11.80 7.07 3.72
N ASP A 226 12.00 7.32 2.43
CA ASP A 226 11.96 6.28 1.40
C ASP A 226 13.03 5.18 1.56
N ASN A 227 14.12 5.47 2.28
CA ASN A 227 15.20 4.53 2.59
C ASN A 227 14.96 3.71 3.87
N ALA A 228 13.83 3.87 4.56
CA ALA A 228 13.60 3.17 5.83
C ALA A 228 13.51 1.64 5.66
N LEU A 229 13.10 1.11 4.50
CA LEU A 229 13.11 -0.34 4.26
C LEU A 229 14.51 -0.90 4.06
N SER A 230 15.43 -0.16 3.42
CA SER A 230 16.80 -0.62 3.17
C SER A 230 17.70 -0.53 4.39
N SER A 231 17.47 0.46 5.27
CA SER A 231 18.27 0.64 6.50
C SER A 231 18.07 -0.45 7.56
N GLN A 232 16.96 -1.19 7.50
CA GLN A 232 16.63 -2.24 8.48
C GLN A 232 17.28 -3.59 8.15
N GLY A 233 17.74 -3.79 6.90
CA GLY A 233 18.57 -4.93 6.52
C GLY A 233 20.03 -4.80 6.99
N ALA A 234 20.43 -3.63 7.47
CA ALA A 234 21.76 -3.35 8.02
C ALA A 234 21.76 -3.39 9.56
N ARG A 235 20.92 -4.23 10.18
CA ARG A 235 21.04 -4.48 11.62
C ARG A 235 22.34 -5.27 11.84
N PRO A 236 23.36 -4.73 12.53
CA PRO A 236 24.49 -5.54 12.94
C PRO A 236 23.95 -6.69 13.80
N ALA A 237 24.39 -7.92 13.46
CA ALA A 237 24.07 -9.11 14.23
C ALA A 237 24.25 -8.84 15.73
N PRO A 238 23.38 -9.39 16.60
CA PRO A 238 23.60 -9.29 18.04
C PRO A 238 25.00 -9.82 18.35
N LYS A 239 25.89 -8.93 18.82
CA LYS A 239 27.18 -9.35 19.37
C LYS A 239 26.88 -10.34 20.48
N GLY A 240 27.50 -11.51 20.38
CA GLY A 240 27.16 -12.71 21.12
C GLY A 240 26.97 -12.46 22.61
N ALA A 241 26.05 -13.23 23.17
CA ALA A 241 26.02 -13.54 24.59
C ALA A 241 27.44 -13.96 25.02
N GLY A 242 28.12 -13.07 25.75
CA GLY A 242 29.37 -13.39 26.42
C GLY A 242 29.09 -14.51 27.41
N ALA A 243 29.84 -15.61 27.25
CA ALA A 243 29.84 -16.75 28.11
C ALA A 243 29.96 -16.32 29.59
N ALA A 244 29.06 -16.82 30.42
CA ALA A 244 29.19 -16.79 31.86
C ALA A 244 30.48 -17.54 32.25
N GLN A 245 31.49 -16.79 32.71
CA GLN A 245 32.65 -17.36 33.38
C GLN A 245 32.24 -17.77 34.79
N LYS A 246 32.12 -19.09 34.97
CA LYS A 246 32.09 -19.76 36.26
C LYS A 246 33.49 -19.66 36.87
N LYS A 247 33.62 -19.04 38.03
CA LYS A 247 34.81 -19.12 38.90
C LYS A 247 34.37 -19.61 40.26
#